data_AF-A0A2N3HNR0-F1
#
_entry.id   AF-A0A2N3HNR0-F1
#
_cell.length_a   1.000
_cell.length_b   1.000
_cell.length_c   1.000
_cell.angle_alpha   90.00
_cell.angle_beta   90.00
_cell.angle_gamma   90.00
#
_symmetry.space_group_name_H-M   'P 1'
#
loop_
_entity.id
_entity.type
_entity.pdbx_description
1 polymer ?
#
loop_
_entity_poly.entity_id
_entity_poly.type
_entity_poly.pdbx_seq_one_letter_code
_entity_poly.pdbx_strand_id
1 'polypeptide(L)'
;MIFFYFSWNTLSLELTGISISIVLETLFSPHSNSELTHQIAYNIASFTGKEKQEKTELYKYVKKYYSIRSKLVHGETVKEEELNSIPPFFKFICDIILKIISDDKLIHVFNDNQKRKEFLNDKLFQ
;
A
#
# COMPACT_ATOMS: atom_id res chain seq x y z
N MET A 1 -27.64 8.92 14.64
CA MET A 1 -26.76 10.06 14.95
C MET A 1 -25.59 9.67 15.86
N ILE A 2 -25.80 8.98 16.98
CA ILE A 2 -24.71 8.51 17.88
C ILE A 2 -23.68 7.60 17.16
N PHE A 3 -24.12 6.64 16.34
CA PHE A 3 -23.21 5.78 15.57
C PHE A 3 -22.47 6.53 14.47
N PHE A 4 -23.08 7.57 13.87
CA PHE A 4 -22.43 8.45 12.89
C PHE A 4 -21.39 9.36 13.57
N TYR A 5 -21.71 9.86 14.76
CA TYR A 5 -20.81 10.65 15.60
C TYR A 5 -19.61 9.83 16.11
N PHE A 6 -19.81 8.57 16.48
CA PHE A 6 -18.71 7.65 16.79
C PHE A 6 -17.89 7.32 15.55
N SER A 7 -18.52 7.06 14.39
CA SER A 7 -17.82 6.87 13.12
C SER A 7 -16.92 8.07 12.76
N TRP A 8 -17.36 9.30 13.05
CA TRP A 8 -16.61 10.53 12.83
C TRP A 8 -15.44 10.76 13.81
N ASN A 9 -15.56 10.30 15.06
CA ASN A 9 -14.56 10.56 16.11
C ASN A 9 -13.56 9.43 16.34
N THR A 10 -13.71 8.29 15.65
CA THR A 10 -12.83 7.15 15.86
C THR A 10 -11.70 7.18 14.83
N LEU A 11 -10.51 7.59 15.26
CA LEU A 11 -9.28 7.26 14.54
C LEU A 11 -9.03 5.75 14.73
N SER A 12 -9.81 4.94 14.04
CA SER A 12 -9.83 3.49 14.20
C SER A 12 -8.72 2.86 13.34
N LEU A 13 -8.22 1.69 13.75
CA LEU A 13 -7.21 0.97 12.97
C LEU A 13 -7.76 0.60 11.59
N GLU A 14 -9.04 0.30 11.50
CA GLU A 14 -9.77 0.04 10.26
C GLU A 14 -9.70 1.21 9.29
N LEU A 15 -10.03 2.43 9.75
CA LEU A 15 -9.97 3.63 8.91
C LEU A 15 -8.54 3.96 8.49
N THR A 16 -7.58 3.75 9.39
CA THR A 16 -6.15 3.87 9.10
C THR A 16 -5.75 2.89 8.00
N GLY A 17 -6.20 1.64 8.10
CA GLY A 17 -5.96 0.60 7.10
C GLY A 17 -6.53 0.96 5.72
N ILE A 18 -7.76 1.47 5.67
CA ILE A 18 -8.36 1.92 4.41
C ILE A 18 -7.56 3.09 3.82
N SER A 19 -7.18 4.06 4.65
CA SER A 19 -6.44 5.25 4.20
C SER A 19 -5.07 4.89 3.63
N ILE A 20 -4.35 3.97 4.27
CA ILE A 20 -3.06 3.46 3.75
C ILE A 20 -3.25 2.78 2.39
N SER A 21 -4.33 2.05 2.15
CA SER A 21 -4.57 1.45 0.83
C SER A 21 -4.75 2.50 -0.25
N ILE A 22 -5.40 3.63 0.04
CA ILE A 22 -5.50 4.75 -0.91
C ILE A 22 -4.11 5.30 -1.25
N VAL A 23 -3.23 5.42 -0.25
CA VAL A 23 -1.83 5.84 -0.46
C VAL A 23 -1.11 4.85 -1.38
N LEU A 24 -1.26 3.56 -1.13
CA LEU A 24 -0.64 2.52 -1.97
C LEU A 24 -1.15 2.54 -3.41
N GLU A 25 -2.46 2.67 -3.59
CA GLU A 25 -3.07 2.78 -4.92
C GLU A 25 -2.57 4.06 -5.62
N THR A 26 -2.46 5.18 -4.92
CA THR A 26 -1.95 6.42 -5.51
C THR A 26 -0.51 6.30 -5.99
N LEU A 27 0.35 5.65 -5.21
CA LEU A 27 1.79 5.54 -5.49
C LEU A 27 2.12 4.39 -6.46
N PHE A 28 1.40 3.27 -6.39
CA PHE A 28 1.80 2.01 -7.03
C PHE A 28 0.71 1.36 -7.90
N SER A 29 -0.45 1.99 -8.09
CA SER A 29 -1.51 1.42 -8.92
C SER A 29 -1.12 1.37 -10.41
N PRO A 30 -1.45 0.26 -11.10
CA PRO A 30 -1.20 0.07 -12.53
C PRO A 30 -2.24 0.75 -13.44
N HIS A 31 -2.07 0.57 -14.75
CA HIS A 31 -3.01 1.05 -15.78
C HIS A 31 -4.30 0.22 -15.89
N SER A 32 -4.31 -1.05 -15.43
CA SER A 32 -5.47 -1.94 -15.53
C SER A 32 -6.07 -2.26 -14.16
N ASN A 33 -7.40 -2.30 -14.11
CA ASN A 33 -8.13 -2.66 -12.88
C ASN A 33 -8.10 -4.17 -12.59
N SER A 34 -7.64 -4.99 -13.54
CA SER A 34 -7.45 -6.43 -13.33
C SER A 34 -6.26 -6.66 -12.39
N GLU A 35 -6.42 -7.55 -11.41
CA GLU A 35 -5.31 -7.98 -10.53
C GLU A 35 -4.64 -6.84 -9.72
N LEU A 36 -5.39 -5.80 -9.35
CA LEU A 36 -4.89 -4.63 -8.59
C LEU A 36 -3.97 -5.02 -7.41
N THR A 37 -4.42 -5.97 -6.58
CA THR A 37 -3.65 -6.50 -5.44
C THR A 37 -2.30 -7.09 -5.85
N HIS A 38 -2.25 -7.83 -6.96
CA HIS A 38 -1.00 -8.42 -7.44
C HIS A 38 -0.05 -7.34 -7.93
N GLN A 39 -0.55 -6.40 -8.72
CA GLN A 39 0.27 -5.36 -9.33
C GLN A 39 0.84 -4.42 -8.28
N ILE A 40 0.04 -4.01 -7.29
CA ILE A 40 0.51 -3.16 -6.18
C ILE A 40 1.54 -3.91 -5.33
N ALA A 41 1.27 -5.16 -4.96
CA ALA A 41 2.22 -5.96 -4.18
C ALA A 41 3.54 -6.16 -4.92
N TYR A 42 3.49 -6.37 -6.23
CA TYR A 42 4.67 -6.51 -7.07
C TYR A 42 5.45 -5.18 -7.15
N ASN A 43 4.77 -4.09 -7.47
CA ASN A 43 5.39 -2.76 -7.63
C ASN A 43 6.09 -2.31 -6.35
N ILE A 44 5.46 -2.52 -5.19
CA ILE A 44 6.07 -2.21 -3.90
C ILE A 44 7.28 -3.11 -3.66
N ALA A 45 7.15 -4.42 -3.84
CA ALA A 45 8.24 -5.36 -3.65
C ALA A 45 9.46 -5.03 -4.53
N SER A 46 9.25 -4.73 -5.81
CA SER A 46 10.31 -4.35 -6.76
C SER A 46 10.89 -2.96 -6.49
N PHE A 47 10.13 -2.07 -5.84
CA PHE A 47 10.61 -0.75 -5.44
C PHE A 47 11.45 -0.78 -4.16
N THR A 48 11.07 -1.60 -3.17
CA THR A 48 11.71 -1.63 -1.85
C THR A 48 12.73 -2.75 -1.68
N GLY A 49 12.49 -3.93 -2.24
CA GLY A 49 13.35 -5.11 -2.07
C GLY A 49 14.63 -5.05 -2.92
N LYS A 50 15.74 -5.51 -2.35
CA LYS A 50 17.06 -5.53 -2.98
C LYS A 50 17.35 -6.86 -3.67
N GLU A 51 16.93 -7.97 -3.05
CA GLU A 51 17.19 -9.32 -3.54
C GLU A 51 15.91 -10.14 -3.73
N LYS A 52 15.99 -11.24 -4.49
CA LYS A 52 14.82 -12.03 -4.89
C LYS A 52 14.01 -12.55 -3.69
N GLN A 53 14.69 -12.99 -2.64
CA GLN A 53 14.03 -13.48 -1.44
C GLN A 53 13.27 -12.36 -0.74
N GLU A 54 13.92 -11.22 -0.50
CA GLU A 54 13.31 -10.04 0.12
C GLU A 54 12.11 -9.53 -0.69
N LYS A 55 12.24 -9.42 -2.03
CA LYS A 55 11.12 -9.08 -2.93
C LYS A 55 9.94 -10.05 -2.75
N THR A 56 10.21 -11.35 -2.62
CA THR A 56 9.17 -12.38 -2.44
C THR A 56 8.46 -12.24 -1.09
N GLU A 57 9.21 -11.96 -0.03
CA GLU A 57 8.66 -11.75 1.31
C GLU A 57 7.80 -10.49 1.37
N LEU A 58 8.29 -9.38 0.80
CA LEU A 58 7.55 -8.11 0.70
C LEU A 58 6.28 -8.25 -0.13
N TYR A 59 6.33 -8.99 -1.24
CA TYR A 59 5.15 -9.28 -2.06
C TYR A 59 4.05 -9.98 -1.24
N LYS A 60 4.42 -11.03 -0.49
CA LYS A 60 3.49 -11.74 0.39
C LYS A 60 2.97 -10.84 1.51
N TYR A 61 3.83 -10.00 2.08
CA TYR A 61 3.50 -9.07 3.14
C TYR A 61 2.44 -8.04 2.69
N VAL A 62 2.65 -7.41 1.53
CA VAL A 62 1.67 -6.47 0.95
C VAL A 62 0.37 -7.17 0.57
N LYS A 63 0.43 -8.38 0.00
CA LYS A 63 -0.79 -9.16 -0.29
C LYS A 63 -1.62 -9.46 0.94
N LYS A 64 -0.96 -9.86 2.04
CA LYS A 64 -1.63 -10.10 3.32
C LYS A 64 -2.37 -8.85 3.78
N TYR A 65 -1.71 -7.69 3.69
CA TYR A 65 -2.35 -6.42 4.02
C TYR A 65 -3.57 -6.11 3.13
N TYR A 66 -3.46 -6.32 1.82
CA TYR A 66 -4.58 -6.12 0.90
C TYR A 66 -5.79 -7.03 1.19
N SER A 67 -5.55 -8.25 1.69
CA SER A 67 -6.64 -9.13 2.14
C SER A 67 -7.39 -8.54 3.34
N ILE A 68 -6.68 -7.90 4.27
CA ILE A 68 -7.28 -7.23 5.43
C ILE A 68 -8.11 -6.04 4.97
N ARG A 69 -7.57 -5.18 4.08
CA ARG A 69 -8.34 -4.07 3.50
C ARG A 69 -9.58 -4.56 2.76
N SER A 70 -9.48 -5.65 1.99
CA SER A 70 -10.63 -6.22 1.28
C SER A 70 -11.77 -6.56 2.25
N LYS A 71 -11.46 -7.21 3.37
CA LYS A 71 -12.43 -7.50 4.43
C LYS A 71 -13.06 -6.23 4.99
N LEU A 72 -12.22 -5.23 5.31
CA LEU A 72 -12.68 -3.95 5.87
C LEU A 72 -13.68 -3.24 4.94
N VAL A 73 -13.40 -3.14 3.64
CA VAL A 73 -14.27 -2.42 2.69
C VAL A 73 -15.56 -3.17 2.36
N HIS A 74 -15.56 -4.49 2.49
CA HIS A 74 -16.75 -5.33 2.27
C HIS A 74 -17.55 -5.58 3.56
N GLY A 75 -17.13 -5.01 4.69
CA GLY A 75 -17.81 -5.17 5.97
C GLY A 75 -17.70 -6.58 6.57
N GLU A 76 -16.66 -7.33 6.20
CA GLU A 76 -16.38 -8.65 6.78
C GLU A 76 -15.71 -8.53 8.15
N THR A 77 -15.84 -9.57 8.98
CA THR A 77 -15.18 -9.63 10.29
C THR A 77 -13.66 -9.70 10.13
N VAL A 78 -12.96 -8.71 10.67
CA VAL A 78 -11.49 -8.69 10.77
C VAL A 78 -11.08 -9.05 12.18
N LYS A 79 -10.15 -9.99 12.32
CA LYS A 79 -9.66 -10.42 13.63
C LYS A 79 -8.76 -9.34 14.24
N GLU A 80 -8.70 -9.29 15.57
CA GLU A 80 -7.82 -8.37 16.30
C GLU A 80 -6.34 -8.52 15.87
N GLU A 81 -5.87 -9.76 15.67
CA GLU A 81 -4.52 -10.05 15.15
C GLU A 81 -4.25 -9.42 13.76
N GLU A 82 -5.27 -9.34 12.92
CA GLU A 82 -5.17 -8.71 11.60
C GLU A 82 -5.11 -7.18 11.75
N LEU A 83 -5.94 -6.60 12.62
CA LEU A 83 -5.89 -5.16 12.94
C LEU A 83 -4.56 -4.74 13.56
N ASN A 84 -3.98 -5.58 14.41
CA ASN A 84 -2.67 -5.35 15.04
C ASN A 84 -1.51 -5.34 14.03
N SER A 85 -1.73 -5.81 12.79
CA SER A 85 -0.76 -5.68 11.70
C SER A 85 -0.78 -4.33 10.98
N ILE A 86 -1.80 -3.49 11.23
CA ILE A 86 -1.94 -2.18 10.57
C ILE A 86 -0.86 -1.19 11.04
N PRO A 87 -0.56 -1.02 12.35
CA PRO A 87 0.51 -0.12 12.79
C PRO A 87 1.92 -0.43 12.21
N PRO A 88 2.42 -1.67 12.19
CA PRO A 88 3.71 -1.95 11.55
C PRO A 88 3.66 -1.73 10.03
N PHE A 89 2.52 -2.00 9.39
CA PHE A 89 2.35 -1.73 7.97
C PHE A 89 2.33 -0.22 7.68
N PHE A 90 1.69 0.59 8.52
CA PHE A 90 1.74 2.05 8.46
C PHE A 90 3.18 2.55 8.51
N LYS A 91 3.98 2.04 9.45
CA LYS A 91 5.39 2.38 9.57
C LYS A 91 6.17 2.04 8.30
N PHE A 92 5.94 0.85 7.73
CA PHE A 92 6.51 0.44 6.45
C PHE A 92 6.17 1.42 5.32
N ILE A 93 4.93 1.93 5.25
CA ILE A 93 4.54 2.94 4.26
C ILE A 93 5.20 4.29 4.51
N CYS A 94 5.33 4.71 5.77
CA CYS A 94 6.11 5.91 6.10
C CYS A 94 7.55 5.79 5.61
N ASP A 95 8.19 4.64 5.78
CA ASP A 95 9.57 4.43 5.33
C ASP A 95 9.69 4.48 3.79
N ILE A 96 8.69 3.98 3.06
CA ILE A 96 8.58 4.14 1.59
C ILE A 96 8.46 5.62 1.20
N ILE A 97 7.57 6.37 1.86
CA ILE A 97 7.37 7.78 1.57
C ILE A 97 8.66 8.55 1.88
N LEU A 98 9.30 8.28 3.02
CA LEU A 98 10.59 8.87 3.40
C LEU A 98 11.65 8.61 2.32
N LYS A 99 11.72 7.39 1.78
CA LYS A 99 12.62 7.05 0.66
C LYS A 99 12.33 7.89 -0.58
N ILE A 100 11.05 8.11 -0.92
CA ILE A 100 10.66 8.92 -2.08
C ILE A 100 11.03 10.39 -1.87
N ILE A 101 10.69 10.97 -0.72
CA ILE A 101 10.92 12.41 -0.45
C ILE A 101 12.39 12.75 -0.13
N SER A 102 13.22 11.75 0.15
CA SER A 102 14.66 11.95 0.40
C SER A 102 15.49 11.93 -0.88
N ASP A 103 14.87 11.69 -2.04
CA ASP A 103 15.54 11.64 -3.34
C ASP A 103 14.78 12.52 -4.35
N ASP A 104 15.36 13.66 -4.72
CA ASP A 104 14.77 14.62 -5.67
C ASP A 104 14.36 13.96 -7.00
N LYS A 105 15.12 12.96 -7.48
CA LYS A 105 14.77 12.25 -8.70
C LYS A 105 13.49 11.45 -8.52
N LEU A 106 13.34 10.77 -7.37
CA LEU A 106 12.12 10.03 -7.06
C LEU A 106 10.93 10.98 -6.87
N ILE A 107 11.11 12.14 -6.24
CA ILE A 107 10.06 13.16 -6.17
C ILE A 107 9.57 13.54 -7.57
N HIS A 108 10.49 13.85 -8.49
CA HIS A 108 10.13 14.20 -9.86
C HIS A 108 9.44 13.07 -10.62
N VAL A 109 9.82 11.81 -10.37
CA VAL A 109 9.17 10.63 -10.96
C VAL A 109 7.75 10.45 -10.40
N PHE A 110 7.58 10.49 -9.08
CA PHE A 110 6.29 10.17 -8.44
C PHE A 110 5.26 11.31 -8.55
N ASN A 111 5.70 12.56 -8.73
CA ASN A 111 4.83 13.72 -9.00
C ASN A 111 4.26 13.75 -10.43
N ASP A 112 4.83 12.97 -11.36
CA ASP A 112 4.38 12.88 -12.75
C ASP A 112 3.77 11.50 -13.00
N ASN A 113 2.47 11.47 -13.30
CA ASN A 113 1.75 10.21 -13.52
C ASN A 113 2.32 9.37 -14.66
N GLN A 114 2.86 9.98 -15.72
CA GLN A 114 3.43 9.25 -16.83
C GLN A 114 4.80 8.67 -16.46
N LYS A 115 5.68 9.50 -15.87
CA LYS A 115 7.02 9.04 -15.44
C LYS A 115 6.95 7.97 -14.36
N ARG A 116 6.02 8.09 -13.40
CA ARG A 116 5.78 7.07 -12.38
C ARG A 116 5.42 5.73 -13.02
N LYS A 117 4.54 5.75 -14.03
CA LYS A 117 4.12 4.53 -14.74
C LYS A 117 5.29 3.90 -15.49
N GLU A 118 6.05 4.69 -16.24
CA GLU A 118 7.25 4.23 -16.96
C GLU A 118 8.26 3.60 -15.98
N PHE A 119 8.55 4.29 -14.87
CA PHE A 119 9.45 3.80 -13.83
C PHE A 119 9.01 2.47 -13.20
N LEU A 120 7.71 2.29 -12.92
CA LEU A 120 7.18 1.05 -12.37
C LEU A 120 7.22 -0.09 -13.41
N ASN A 121 6.96 0.22 -14.68
CA ASN A 121 7.01 -0.76 -15.77
C ASN A 121 8.43 -1.26 -16.04
N ASP A 122 9.43 -0.39 -16.01
CA ASP A 122 10.83 -0.77 -16.22
C ASP A 122 11.32 -1.76 -15.15
N LYS A 123 10.77 -1.65 -13.93
CA LYS A 123 11.04 -2.57 -12.83
C LYS A 123 10.30 -3.91 -12.93
N LEU A 124 9.36 -4.10 -13.86
CA LEU A 124 8.74 -5.40 -14.14
C LEU A 124 9.71 -6.37 -14.83
N PHE A 125 10.76 -5.85 -15.47
CA PHE A 125 11.71 -6.61 -16.29
C PHE A 125 13.08 -6.84 -15.60
N GLN A 126 13.21 -6.57 -14.29
CA GLN A 126 14.44 -6.72 -13.47
C GLN A 126 14.24 -7.55 -12.19
#